data_AF-A0A3A9BAZ7-F1
#
_entry.id   AF-A0A3A9BAZ7-F1
#
_cell.length_a   1.000
_cell.length_b   1.000
_cell.length_c   1.000
_cell.angle_alpha   90.00
_cell.angle_beta   90.00
_cell.angle_gamma   90.00
#
_symmetry.space_group_name_H-M   'P 1'
#
loop_
_entity.id
_entity.type
_entity.pdbx_description
1 polymer ?
#
loop_
_entity_poly.entity_id
_entity_poly.type
_entity_poly.pdbx_seq_one_letter_code
_entity_poly.pdbx_strand_id
1 'polypeptide(L)'
;MKKYLLKRWWFVLFGVLALVLVALFSSNPSLTEFVYSRSIFPTLSTVVGFLPSLVSFSVAEWVVLLFLVFCLAYIAYWIVQLIRKKDERGFQVYKAFVGVLVLASVVYFCFVITGGLNYYRYTFAESAGIELEQSSEDELESLCWSLADNMNQTRAEIGEEVDVCALNSGDFERYAHASVGAISALAQTYPVLERPLYSTPKPVFASEFLSDANIAGIYFPFTEESNINTQSMLFTMPATMAHELAHQCGFMREDEANYIAYAACVHTDQDALVRYSGYSLAYDYSLSALNRVNPDVAAEINASLSDDVKTDRVRRAQYLSEHEGEIARISTRMNDAYLKANKQTDGVQSYGRMVDLLLAEQRNHTFDSSESAPES
;
A
#
# COMPACT_ATOMS: atom_id res chain seq x y z
N MET A 1 -20.50 10.23 40.98
CA MET A 1 -20.52 9.20 39.91
C MET A 1 -21.09 9.70 38.57
N LYS A 2 -22.30 10.29 38.51
CA LYS A 2 -22.85 10.87 37.24
C LYS A 2 -21.89 11.85 36.53
N LYS A 3 -21.24 12.75 37.29
CA LYS A 3 -20.21 13.69 36.76
C LYS A 3 -19.03 13.00 36.05
N TYR A 4 -18.59 11.82 36.49
CA TYR A 4 -17.45 11.13 35.87
C TYR A 4 -17.83 10.44 34.55
N LEU A 5 -19.06 9.94 34.45
CA LEU A 5 -19.59 9.38 33.20
C LEU A 5 -19.83 10.48 32.16
N LEU A 6 -20.39 11.62 32.57
CA LEU A 6 -20.48 12.80 31.71
C LEU A 6 -19.12 13.25 31.16
N LYS A 7 -18.03 13.08 31.94
CA LYS A 7 -16.68 13.43 31.46
C LYS A 7 -16.19 12.54 30.32
N ARG A 8 -16.55 11.25 30.31
CA ARG A 8 -16.16 10.32 29.23
C ARG A 8 -16.90 10.59 27.92
N TRP A 9 -18.15 11.05 28.00
CA TRP A 9 -18.95 11.40 26.83
C TRP A 9 -18.34 12.52 25.98
N TRP A 10 -17.51 13.40 26.55
CA TRP A 10 -16.78 14.40 25.75
C TRP A 10 -15.89 13.76 24.69
N PHE A 11 -15.33 12.57 24.93
CA PHE A 11 -14.49 11.90 23.94
C PHE A 11 -15.30 11.27 22.79
N VAL A 12 -16.61 11.06 22.96
CA VAL A 12 -17.49 10.65 21.85
C VAL A 12 -17.60 11.77 20.80
N LEU A 13 -17.36 13.03 21.20
CA LEU A 13 -17.32 14.14 20.24
C LEU A 13 -16.20 14.00 19.22
N PHE A 14 -15.12 13.25 19.51
CA PHE A 14 -14.10 12.94 18.50
C PHE A 14 -14.70 12.09 17.37
N GLY A 15 -15.54 11.12 17.69
CA GLY A 15 -16.23 10.30 16.69
C GLY A 15 -17.21 11.14 15.86
N VAL A 16 -17.96 12.03 16.51
CA VAL A 16 -18.85 12.98 15.80
C VAL A 16 -18.04 13.90 14.89
N LEU A 17 -16.93 14.45 15.38
CA LEU A 17 -16.05 15.31 14.59
C LEU A 17 -15.45 14.55 13.41
N ALA A 18 -15.01 13.30 13.59
CA ALA A 18 -14.52 12.44 12.53
C ALA A 18 -15.58 12.24 11.43
N LEU A 19 -16.83 11.96 11.80
CA LEU A 19 -17.94 11.83 10.85
C LEU A 19 -18.21 13.13 10.09
N VAL A 20 -18.15 14.28 10.78
CA VAL A 20 -18.30 15.60 10.15
C VAL A 20 -17.17 15.86 9.15
N LEU A 21 -15.93 15.56 9.52
CA LEU A 21 -14.77 15.70 8.63
C LEU A 21 -14.93 14.80 7.40
N VAL A 22 -15.25 13.52 7.58
CA VAL A 22 -15.48 12.59 6.46
C VAL A 22 -16.61 13.10 5.55
N ALA A 23 -17.73 13.54 6.12
CA ALA A 23 -18.84 14.09 5.32
C ALA A 23 -18.42 15.34 4.51
N LEU A 24 -17.65 16.24 5.12
CA LEU A 24 -17.17 17.47 4.48
C LEU A 24 -16.21 17.16 3.33
N PHE A 25 -15.14 16.41 3.62
CA PHE A 25 -14.07 16.13 2.66
C PHE A 25 -14.49 15.13 1.57
N SER A 26 -15.29 14.11 1.89
CA SER A 26 -15.79 13.17 0.87
C SER A 26 -16.78 13.78 -0.14
N SER A 27 -17.36 14.94 0.18
CA SER A 27 -18.27 15.65 -0.72
C SER A 27 -17.54 16.59 -1.70
N ASN A 28 -16.26 16.87 -1.47
CA ASN A 28 -15.49 17.81 -2.26
C ASN A 28 -14.03 17.32 -2.42
N PRO A 29 -13.72 16.55 -3.49
CA PRO A 29 -12.37 16.05 -3.72
C PRO A 29 -11.31 17.15 -3.84
N SER A 30 -11.64 18.33 -4.37
CA SER A 30 -10.72 19.47 -4.42
C SER A 30 -10.35 19.98 -3.03
N LEU A 31 -11.32 20.03 -2.10
CA LEU A 31 -11.05 20.37 -0.70
C LEU A 31 -10.10 19.33 -0.07
N THR A 32 -10.34 18.05 -0.33
CA THR A 32 -9.45 16.96 0.14
C THR A 32 -8.06 17.06 -0.45
N GLU A 33 -7.93 17.32 -1.74
CA GLU A 33 -6.63 17.41 -2.40
C GLU A 33 -5.81 18.61 -1.89
N PHE A 34 -6.36 19.82 -2.00
CA PHE A 34 -5.57 21.03 -1.76
C PHE A 34 -5.45 21.39 -0.28
N VAL A 35 -6.50 21.22 0.52
CA VAL A 35 -6.48 21.61 1.94
C VAL A 35 -5.93 20.49 2.82
N TYR A 36 -6.40 19.26 2.64
CA TYR A 36 -5.93 18.15 3.48
C TYR A 36 -4.65 17.51 2.93
N SER A 37 -4.71 16.88 1.76
CA SER A 37 -3.68 15.96 1.26
C SER A 37 -2.36 16.65 0.91
N ARG A 38 -2.42 17.86 0.30
CA ARG A 38 -1.22 18.62 -0.08
C ARG A 38 -0.72 19.59 1.00
N SER A 39 -1.56 20.01 1.95
CA SER A 39 -1.20 21.05 2.93
C SER A 39 -1.09 20.51 4.36
N ILE A 40 -2.16 19.93 4.91
CA ILE A 40 -2.20 19.47 6.31
C ILE A 40 -1.45 18.13 6.46
N PHE A 41 -1.76 17.17 5.60
CA PHE A 41 -1.30 15.78 5.72
C PHE A 41 0.23 15.63 5.69
N PRO A 42 1.02 16.33 4.84
CA PRO A 42 2.48 16.18 4.83
C PRO A 42 3.14 16.61 6.16
N THR A 43 2.62 17.66 6.78
CA THR A 43 3.10 18.11 8.11
C THR A 43 2.65 17.13 9.20
N LEU A 44 1.39 16.70 9.16
CA LEU A 44 0.84 15.79 10.16
C LEU A 44 1.53 14.42 10.14
N SER A 45 1.69 13.83 8.95
CA SER A 45 2.40 12.56 8.75
C SER A 45 3.85 12.66 9.24
N THR A 46 4.54 13.78 8.95
CA THR A 46 5.89 14.02 9.49
C THR A 46 5.90 14.05 11.01
N VAL A 47 4.95 14.74 11.66
CA VAL A 47 4.89 14.83 13.13
C VAL A 47 4.59 13.46 13.76
N VAL A 48 3.66 12.69 13.20
CA VAL A 48 3.27 11.36 13.70
C VAL A 48 4.39 10.35 13.45
N GLY A 49 4.99 10.37 12.26
CA GLY A 49 6.04 9.46 11.81
C GLY A 49 7.44 9.78 12.34
N PHE A 50 7.67 10.97 12.91
CA PHE A 50 9.01 11.39 13.36
C PHE A 50 9.63 10.47 14.40
N LEU A 51 8.91 10.13 15.48
CA LEU A 51 9.47 9.25 16.51
C LEU A 51 9.64 7.81 16.01
N PRO A 52 8.65 7.21 15.31
CA PRO A 52 8.84 5.93 14.66
C PRO A 52 10.03 5.90 13.71
N SER A 53 10.27 6.91 12.88
CA SER A 53 11.35 6.89 11.88
C SER A 53 12.77 6.83 12.47
N LEU A 54 12.95 7.12 13.77
CA LEU A 54 14.25 7.06 14.44
C LEU A 54 14.71 5.64 14.78
N VAL A 55 13.84 4.63 14.67
CA VAL A 55 14.17 3.23 15.00
C VAL A 55 14.04 2.32 13.79
N SER A 56 14.87 1.28 13.72
CA SER A 56 14.93 0.33 12.60
C SER A 56 13.94 -0.83 12.68
N PHE A 57 13.13 -0.91 13.74
CA PHE A 57 12.08 -1.93 13.92
C PHE A 57 10.68 -1.31 13.79
N SER A 58 9.69 -2.12 13.40
CA SER A 58 8.29 -1.69 13.29
C SER A 58 7.71 -1.27 14.65
N VAL A 59 7.40 0.01 14.82
CA VAL A 59 6.67 0.49 16.02
C VAL A 59 5.19 0.09 15.91
N ALA A 60 4.65 0.05 14.68
CA ALA A 60 3.31 -0.42 14.37
C ALA A 60 3.01 -1.80 14.96
N GLU A 61 3.91 -2.78 14.82
CA GLU A 61 3.74 -4.12 15.40
C GLU A 61 3.55 -4.08 16.92
N TRP A 62 4.36 -3.28 17.61
CA TRP A 62 4.24 -3.11 19.06
C TRP A 62 2.94 -2.39 19.44
N VAL A 63 2.53 -1.39 18.68
CA VAL A 63 1.24 -0.70 18.89
C VAL A 63 0.08 -1.69 18.74
N VAL A 64 0.08 -2.52 17.70
CA VAL A 64 -0.95 -3.55 17.47
C VAL A 64 -0.94 -4.58 18.61
N LEU A 65 0.22 -5.11 18.98
CA LEU A 65 0.36 -6.09 20.06
C LEU A 65 -0.14 -5.53 21.40
N LEU A 66 0.30 -4.34 21.78
CA LEU A 66 -0.10 -3.68 23.02
C LEU A 66 -1.59 -3.35 23.02
N PHE A 67 -2.16 -2.96 21.87
CA PHE A 67 -3.59 -2.72 21.72
C PHE A 67 -4.40 -4.00 21.90
N LEU A 68 -3.96 -5.13 21.35
CA LEU A 68 -4.61 -6.44 21.56
C LEU A 68 -4.57 -6.85 23.03
N VAL A 69 -3.41 -6.72 23.69
CA VAL A 69 -3.27 -7.00 25.14
C VAL A 69 -4.18 -6.09 25.95
N PHE A 70 -4.26 -4.80 25.61
CA PHE A 70 -5.16 -3.85 26.25
C PHE A 70 -6.64 -4.27 26.09
N CYS A 71 -7.06 -4.68 24.90
CA CYS A 71 -8.43 -5.15 24.64
C CYS A 71 -8.76 -6.39 25.47
N LEU A 72 -7.87 -7.38 25.55
CA LEU A 72 -8.06 -8.57 26.38
C LEU A 72 -8.15 -8.23 27.87
N ALA A 73 -7.25 -7.37 28.37
CA ALA A 73 -7.28 -6.91 29.75
C ALA A 73 -8.56 -6.11 30.07
N TYR A 74 -9.03 -5.29 29.13
CA TYR A 74 -10.27 -4.53 29.25
C TYR A 74 -11.49 -5.46 29.37
N ILE A 75 -11.58 -6.47 28.51
CA ILE A 75 -12.66 -7.48 28.55
C ILE A 75 -12.61 -8.25 29.88
N ALA A 76 -11.44 -8.76 30.27
CA ALA A 76 -11.26 -9.50 31.52
C ALA A 76 -11.65 -8.65 32.75
N TYR A 77 -11.23 -7.38 32.79
CA TYR A 77 -11.60 -6.45 33.84
C TYR A 77 -13.12 -6.31 33.98
N TRP A 78 -13.84 -6.11 32.88
CA TRP A 78 -15.29 -5.95 32.93
C TRP A 78 -16.02 -7.23 33.28
N ILE A 79 -15.54 -8.40 32.83
CA ILE A 79 -16.07 -9.70 33.27
C ILE A 79 -15.95 -9.83 34.80
N VAL A 80 -14.79 -9.50 35.37
CA VAL A 80 -14.58 -9.54 36.83
C VAL A 80 -15.54 -8.56 37.55
N GLN A 81 -15.75 -7.35 37.01
CA GLN A 81 -16.71 -6.40 37.60
C GLN A 81 -18.16 -6.91 37.55
N LEU A 82 -18.57 -7.59 36.46
CA LEU A 82 -19.91 -8.16 36.32
C LEU A 82 -20.16 -9.35 37.27
N ILE A 83 -19.11 -10.10 37.60
CA ILE A 83 -19.16 -11.19 38.58
C ILE A 83 -19.22 -10.63 40.00
N ARG A 84 -18.39 -9.63 40.32
CA ARG A 84 -18.27 -9.05 41.67
C ARG A 84 -19.42 -8.14 42.07
N LYS A 85 -20.00 -7.38 41.12
CA LYS A 85 -21.03 -6.36 41.40
C LYS A 85 -22.40 -6.77 40.85
N LYS A 86 -22.96 -7.85 41.41
CA LYS A 86 -24.20 -8.48 40.92
C LYS A 86 -25.38 -7.50 40.88
N ASP A 87 -25.51 -6.63 41.88
CA ASP A 87 -26.63 -5.69 42.00
C ASP A 87 -26.50 -4.46 41.08
N GLU A 88 -25.33 -4.21 40.51
CA GLU A 88 -25.06 -3.08 39.60
C GLU A 88 -24.73 -3.54 38.17
N ARG A 89 -25.04 -4.78 37.80
CA ARG A 89 -24.63 -5.36 36.50
C ARG A 89 -24.97 -4.48 35.31
N GLY A 90 -26.21 -4.00 35.22
CA GLY A 90 -26.64 -3.12 34.13
C GLY A 90 -25.80 -1.83 34.04
N PHE A 91 -25.42 -1.26 35.19
CA PHE A 91 -24.57 -0.07 35.23
C PHE A 91 -23.12 -0.37 34.85
N GLN A 92 -22.58 -1.55 35.19
CA GLN A 92 -21.24 -1.95 34.74
C GLN A 92 -21.21 -2.22 33.22
N VAL A 93 -22.24 -2.88 32.66
CA VAL A 93 -22.38 -3.05 31.21
C VAL A 93 -22.41 -1.69 30.51
N TYR A 94 -23.21 -0.74 31.02
CA TYR A 94 -23.25 0.62 30.46
C TYR A 94 -21.87 1.29 30.46
N LYS A 95 -21.09 1.16 31.54
CA LYS A 95 -19.73 1.73 31.60
C LYS A 95 -18.76 1.06 30.63
N ALA A 96 -18.84 -0.26 30.48
CA ALA A 96 -18.04 -1.00 29.51
C ALA A 96 -18.38 -0.53 28.10
N PHE A 97 -19.66 -0.47 27.76
CA PHE A 97 -20.14 0.00 26.47
C PHE A 97 -19.69 1.44 26.16
N VAL A 98 -19.88 2.38 27.08
CA VAL A 98 -19.41 3.77 26.91
C VAL A 98 -17.89 3.83 26.73
N GLY A 99 -17.14 2.97 27.42
CA GLY A 99 -15.69 2.91 27.24
C GLY A 99 -15.28 2.39 25.87
N VAL A 100 -15.95 1.36 25.34
CA VAL A 100 -15.75 0.88 23.97
C VAL A 100 -16.11 1.97 22.96
N LEU A 101 -17.24 2.66 23.15
CA LEU A 101 -17.68 3.74 22.27
C LEU A 101 -16.67 4.90 22.24
N VAL A 102 -16.13 5.28 23.41
CA VAL A 102 -15.09 6.31 23.51
C VAL A 102 -13.80 5.87 22.82
N LEU A 103 -13.35 4.63 23.06
CA LEU A 103 -12.16 4.10 22.41
C LEU A 103 -12.31 4.10 20.89
N ALA A 104 -13.44 3.58 20.39
CA ALA A 104 -13.74 3.57 18.96
C ALA A 104 -13.80 4.99 18.38
N SER A 105 -14.40 5.94 19.11
CA SER A 105 -14.48 7.34 18.68
C SER A 105 -13.10 7.99 18.53
N VAL A 106 -12.19 7.73 19.47
CA VAL A 106 -10.82 8.28 19.44
C VAL A 106 -10.00 7.60 18.34
N VAL A 107 -10.02 6.27 18.27
CA VAL A 107 -9.28 5.51 17.25
C VAL A 107 -9.75 5.90 15.84
N TYR A 108 -11.07 5.99 15.62
CA TYR A 108 -11.61 6.40 14.33
C TYR A 108 -11.25 7.85 13.98
N PHE A 109 -11.30 8.78 14.94
CA PHE A 109 -10.86 10.15 14.71
C PHE A 109 -9.38 10.21 14.31
N CYS A 110 -8.51 9.51 15.05
CA CYS A 110 -7.09 9.42 14.71
C CYS A 110 -6.89 8.87 13.30
N PHE A 111 -7.54 7.76 12.95
CA PHE A 111 -7.48 7.20 11.60
C PHE A 111 -7.90 8.22 10.53
N VAL A 112 -9.03 8.90 10.72
CA VAL A 112 -9.54 9.90 9.76
C VAL A 112 -8.51 10.99 9.54
N ILE A 113 -7.92 11.55 10.61
CA ILE A 113 -6.98 12.66 10.47
C ILE A 113 -5.59 12.23 9.98
N THR A 114 -5.11 11.03 10.27
CA THR A 114 -3.77 10.56 9.86
C THR A 114 -3.76 9.77 8.54
N GLY A 115 -4.88 9.66 7.84
CA GLY A 115 -4.85 9.09 6.49
C GLY A 115 -6.20 8.79 5.89
N GLY A 116 -7.23 8.56 6.72
CA GLY A 116 -8.56 8.19 6.25
C GLY A 116 -9.20 9.22 5.30
N LEU A 117 -8.86 10.51 5.41
CA LEU A 117 -9.33 11.52 4.45
C LEU A 117 -8.67 11.40 3.08
N ASN A 118 -7.46 10.84 2.96
CA ASN A 118 -6.76 10.65 1.68
C ASN A 118 -7.48 9.68 0.73
N TYR A 119 -8.46 8.89 1.20
CA TYR A 119 -9.31 8.08 0.30
C TYR A 119 -10.18 8.92 -0.64
N TYR A 120 -10.47 10.18 -0.27
CA TYR A 120 -11.37 11.07 -1.03
C TYR A 120 -10.63 12.11 -1.87
N ARG A 121 -9.30 12.00 -1.96
CA ARG A 121 -8.48 12.90 -2.76
C ARG A 121 -8.57 12.54 -4.25
N TYR A 122 -7.98 13.37 -5.10
CA TYR A 122 -7.85 13.09 -6.53
C TYR A 122 -7.12 11.76 -6.78
N THR A 123 -7.40 11.15 -7.92
CA THR A 123 -6.60 10.02 -8.40
C THR A 123 -5.16 10.45 -8.64
N PHE A 124 -4.25 9.48 -8.65
CA PHE A 124 -2.88 9.73 -9.07
C PHE A 124 -2.85 10.23 -10.52
N ALA A 125 -3.66 9.64 -11.40
CA ALA A 125 -3.81 10.07 -12.79
C ALA A 125 -4.14 11.57 -12.90
N GLU A 126 -5.20 12.03 -12.22
CA GLU A 126 -5.59 13.44 -12.17
C GLU A 126 -4.48 14.34 -11.58
N SER A 127 -3.76 13.86 -10.57
CA SER A 127 -2.70 14.62 -9.91
C SER A 127 -1.42 14.71 -10.74
N ALA A 128 -1.15 13.68 -11.53
CA ALA A 128 0.00 13.54 -12.42
C ALA A 128 -0.26 14.12 -13.82
N GLY A 129 -1.51 14.51 -14.13
CA GLY A 129 -1.89 14.96 -15.47
C GLY A 129 -1.90 13.85 -16.51
N ILE A 130 -2.09 12.60 -16.08
CA ILE A 130 -2.15 11.44 -16.97
C ILE A 130 -3.60 11.27 -17.42
N GLU A 131 -3.85 11.41 -18.72
CA GLU A 131 -5.15 11.18 -19.31
C GLU A 131 -5.37 9.67 -19.54
N LEU A 132 -6.39 9.13 -18.90
CA LEU A 132 -6.79 7.73 -19.07
C LEU A 132 -7.85 7.63 -20.18
N GLU A 133 -7.57 6.77 -21.15
CA GLU A 133 -8.46 6.49 -22.28
C GLU A 133 -8.67 4.98 -22.44
N GLN A 134 -9.66 4.58 -23.23
CA GLN A 134 -9.83 3.16 -23.57
C GLN A 134 -8.61 2.65 -24.33
N SER A 135 -8.15 1.46 -23.97
CA SER A 135 -7.01 0.81 -24.61
C SER A 135 -7.44 -0.45 -25.35
N SER A 136 -6.82 -0.66 -26.50
CA SER A 136 -6.99 -1.85 -27.33
C SER A 136 -6.27 -3.07 -26.75
N GLU A 137 -6.60 -4.25 -27.26
CA GLU A 137 -5.87 -5.49 -26.97
C GLU A 137 -4.43 -5.41 -27.49
N ASP A 138 -4.21 -4.87 -28.69
CA ASP A 138 -2.89 -4.68 -29.30
C ASP A 138 -1.94 -3.85 -28.42
N GLU A 139 -2.44 -2.77 -27.79
CA GLU A 139 -1.66 -1.98 -26.83
C GLU A 139 -1.29 -2.82 -25.59
N LEU A 140 -2.21 -3.63 -25.08
CA LEU A 140 -1.97 -4.50 -23.94
C LEU A 140 -0.95 -5.62 -24.26
N GLU A 141 -1.04 -6.22 -25.44
CA GLU A 141 -0.05 -7.19 -25.93
C GLU A 141 1.34 -6.55 -26.04
N SER A 142 1.43 -5.38 -26.66
CA SER A 142 2.68 -4.62 -26.78
C SER A 142 3.30 -4.28 -25.44
N LEU A 143 2.48 -3.84 -24.47
CA LEU A 143 2.92 -3.61 -23.10
C LEU A 143 3.50 -4.88 -22.47
N CYS A 144 2.80 -6.02 -22.60
CA CYS A 144 3.24 -7.28 -22.01
C CYS A 144 4.56 -7.79 -22.63
N TRP A 145 4.73 -7.67 -23.95
CA TRP A 145 6.00 -7.98 -24.62
C TRP A 145 7.14 -7.09 -24.11
N SER A 146 6.93 -5.76 -24.07
CA SER A 146 7.92 -4.82 -23.56
C SER A 146 8.32 -5.11 -22.11
N LEU A 147 7.34 -5.42 -21.24
CA LEU A 147 7.61 -5.78 -19.84
C LEU A 147 8.39 -7.10 -19.73
N ALA A 148 8.08 -8.11 -20.56
CA ALA A 148 8.83 -9.36 -20.60
C ALA A 148 10.30 -9.15 -20.97
N ASP A 149 10.56 -8.34 -22.01
CA ASP A 149 11.91 -8.02 -22.46
C ASP A 149 12.70 -7.25 -21.39
N ASN A 150 12.06 -6.24 -20.77
CA ASN A 150 12.67 -5.48 -19.68
C ASN A 150 12.98 -6.36 -18.45
N MET A 151 12.10 -7.31 -18.11
CA MET A 151 12.37 -8.29 -17.05
C MET A 151 13.59 -9.16 -17.40
N ASN A 152 13.65 -9.70 -18.61
CA ASN A 152 14.77 -10.52 -19.07
C ASN A 152 16.10 -9.74 -19.00
N GLN A 153 16.10 -8.50 -19.50
CA GLN A 153 17.28 -7.64 -19.51
C GLN A 153 17.73 -7.30 -18.08
N THR A 154 16.83 -6.78 -17.25
CA THR A 154 17.18 -6.38 -15.88
C THR A 154 17.57 -7.56 -15.00
N ARG A 155 16.96 -8.74 -15.20
CA ARG A 155 17.37 -9.95 -14.49
C ARG A 155 18.80 -10.37 -14.82
N ALA A 156 19.21 -10.23 -16.07
CA ALA A 156 20.58 -10.54 -16.50
C ALA A 156 21.63 -9.57 -15.92
N GLU A 157 21.25 -8.33 -15.61
CA GLU A 157 22.14 -7.31 -15.01
C GLU A 157 22.50 -7.60 -13.54
N ILE A 158 21.67 -8.36 -12.82
CA ILE A 158 21.82 -8.61 -11.36
C ILE A 158 22.99 -9.56 -11.05
N GLY A 159 23.46 -10.33 -12.03
CA GLY A 159 24.46 -11.38 -11.86
C GLY A 159 23.84 -12.73 -11.46
N GLU A 160 24.53 -13.82 -11.78
CA GLU A 160 24.08 -15.19 -11.50
C GLU A 160 24.31 -15.58 -10.03
N GLU A 161 25.25 -14.92 -9.36
CA GLU A 161 25.66 -15.21 -7.98
C GLU A 161 24.67 -14.68 -6.92
N VAL A 162 23.79 -13.76 -7.30
CA VAL A 162 22.80 -13.16 -6.40
C VAL A 162 21.55 -14.02 -6.37
N ASP A 163 21.25 -14.62 -5.22
CA ASP A 163 19.96 -15.27 -5.01
C ASP A 163 18.88 -14.21 -4.79
N VAL A 164 18.20 -13.85 -5.88
CA VAL A 164 17.13 -12.85 -5.87
C VAL A 164 15.88 -13.30 -5.10
N CYS A 165 15.84 -14.53 -4.61
CA CYS A 165 14.75 -15.06 -3.77
C CYS A 165 15.07 -14.97 -2.27
N ALA A 166 16.35 -14.87 -1.88
CA ALA A 166 16.77 -14.96 -0.49
C ALA A 166 17.23 -13.60 0.08
N LEU A 167 16.72 -13.24 1.26
CA LEU A 167 17.13 -12.02 1.96
C LEU A 167 18.43 -12.25 2.75
N ASN A 168 19.54 -11.62 2.37
CA ASN A 168 20.80 -11.70 3.10
C ASN A 168 20.96 -10.56 4.11
N SER A 169 21.98 -10.67 4.96
CA SER A 169 22.31 -9.65 5.94
C SER A 169 22.63 -8.30 5.27
N GLY A 170 21.84 -7.27 5.61
CA GLY A 170 22.00 -5.91 5.08
C GLY A 170 21.16 -5.61 3.84
N ASP A 171 20.60 -6.63 3.17
CA ASP A 171 19.77 -6.41 1.97
C ASP A 171 18.52 -5.60 2.31
N PHE A 172 17.86 -5.90 3.43
CA PHE A 172 16.65 -5.18 3.85
C PHE A 172 16.91 -3.68 3.99
N GLU A 173 17.95 -3.29 4.73
CA GLU A 173 18.29 -1.88 4.96
C GLU A 173 18.70 -1.19 3.65
N ARG A 174 19.50 -1.86 2.82
CA ARG A 174 19.89 -1.38 1.49
C ARG A 174 18.66 -1.06 0.64
N TYR A 175 17.74 -2.01 0.49
CA TYR A 175 16.58 -1.83 -0.38
C TYR A 175 15.53 -0.89 0.22
N ALA A 176 15.40 -0.83 1.55
CA ALA A 176 14.55 0.16 2.21
C ALA A 176 15.02 1.59 1.90
N HIS A 177 16.33 1.86 1.94
CA HIS A 177 16.88 3.16 1.55
C HIS A 177 16.80 3.40 0.04
N ALA A 178 17.02 2.38 -0.79
CA ALA A 178 16.89 2.49 -2.24
C ALA A 178 15.46 2.85 -2.65
N SER A 179 14.43 2.23 -2.04
CA SER A 179 13.03 2.56 -2.30
C SER A 179 12.64 3.97 -1.87
N VAL A 180 13.19 4.48 -0.74
CA VAL A 180 13.01 5.90 -0.36
C VAL A 180 13.66 6.83 -1.39
N GLY A 181 14.87 6.49 -1.84
CA GLY A 181 15.58 7.24 -2.90
C GLY A 181 14.79 7.26 -4.21
N ALA A 182 14.24 6.12 -4.62
CA ALA A 182 13.42 5.95 -5.81
C ALA A 182 12.14 6.81 -5.77
N ILE A 183 11.38 6.77 -4.67
CA ILE A 183 10.19 7.61 -4.49
C ILE A 183 10.56 9.10 -4.45
N SER A 184 11.67 9.45 -3.80
CA SER A 184 12.16 10.83 -3.76
C SER A 184 12.58 11.35 -5.13
N ALA A 185 13.18 10.49 -5.97
CA ALA A 185 13.50 10.83 -7.36
C ALA A 185 12.22 11.01 -8.19
N LEU A 186 11.26 10.08 -8.07
CA LEU A 186 9.97 10.16 -8.76
C LEU A 186 9.19 11.43 -8.36
N ALA A 187 9.31 11.88 -7.12
CA ALA A 187 8.68 13.11 -6.63
C ALA A 187 9.20 14.38 -7.34
N GLN A 188 10.36 14.35 -8.01
CA GLN A 188 10.84 15.46 -8.84
C GLN A 188 9.99 15.62 -10.10
N THR A 189 9.53 14.51 -10.68
CA THR A 189 8.60 14.48 -11.82
C THR A 189 7.17 14.72 -11.35
N TYR A 190 6.78 14.12 -10.22
CA TYR A 190 5.44 14.22 -9.65
C TYR A 190 5.47 14.81 -8.23
N PRO A 191 5.48 16.15 -8.07
CA PRO A 191 5.59 16.82 -6.76
C PRO A 191 4.50 16.44 -5.74
N VAL A 192 3.38 15.88 -6.18
CA VAL A 192 2.32 15.37 -5.29
C VAL A 192 2.79 14.22 -4.37
N LEU A 193 3.87 13.54 -4.76
CA LEU A 193 4.53 12.49 -3.98
C LEU A 193 5.47 13.06 -2.91
N GLU A 194 5.91 14.31 -3.01
CA GLU A 194 6.91 14.90 -2.12
C GLU A 194 6.48 14.85 -0.65
N ARG A 195 7.37 14.40 0.23
CA ARG A 195 7.17 14.44 1.68
C ARG A 195 8.37 15.04 2.40
N PRO A 196 8.15 15.82 3.47
CA PRO A 196 9.25 16.31 4.31
C PRO A 196 10.03 15.18 4.98
N LEU A 197 9.36 14.06 5.25
CA LEU A 197 9.92 12.86 5.84
C LEU A 197 9.30 11.64 5.17
N TYR A 198 10.14 10.78 4.59
CA TYR A 198 9.78 9.40 4.27
C TYR A 198 10.27 8.51 5.41
N SER A 199 9.34 7.86 6.09
CA SER A 199 9.71 6.86 7.10
C SER A 199 10.24 5.63 6.37
N THR A 200 11.50 5.28 6.61
CA THR A 200 12.17 4.17 5.91
C THR A 200 11.39 2.88 6.16
N PRO A 201 11.11 2.05 5.14
CA PRO A 201 10.39 0.79 5.32
C PRO A 201 11.03 -0.10 6.39
N LYS A 202 10.19 -0.81 7.13
CA LYS A 202 10.60 -1.52 8.35
C LYS A 202 10.30 -3.00 8.30
N PRO A 203 11.20 -3.86 8.79
CA PRO A 203 10.97 -5.29 8.78
C PRO A 203 9.95 -5.64 9.86
N VAL A 204 8.98 -6.47 9.49
CA VAL A 204 7.98 -7.01 10.42
C VAL A 204 8.55 -8.25 11.09
N PHE A 205 8.63 -8.27 12.42
CA PHE A 205 9.07 -9.43 13.18
C PHE A 205 8.13 -10.63 12.99
N ALA A 206 6.81 -10.39 13.03
CA ALA A 206 5.78 -11.40 12.81
C ALA A 206 5.46 -11.64 11.31
N SER A 207 6.49 -11.64 10.45
CA SER A 207 6.34 -11.77 9.00
C SER A 207 5.57 -13.02 8.56
N GLU A 208 5.72 -14.14 9.29
CA GLU A 208 4.96 -15.39 9.06
C GLU A 208 3.45 -15.18 9.06
N PHE A 209 2.94 -14.39 10.00
CA PHE A 209 1.52 -14.08 10.07
C PHE A 209 1.05 -13.22 8.87
N LEU A 210 1.91 -12.33 8.38
CA LEU A 210 1.61 -11.56 7.18
C LEU A 210 1.58 -12.46 5.95
N SER A 211 2.52 -13.40 5.82
CA SER A 211 2.53 -14.39 4.75
C SER A 211 1.25 -15.23 4.74
N ASP A 212 0.85 -15.79 5.89
CA ASP A 212 -0.40 -16.55 6.06
C ASP A 212 -1.66 -15.74 5.73
N ALA A 213 -1.61 -14.42 5.90
CA ALA A 213 -2.66 -13.48 5.56
C ALA A 213 -2.60 -12.99 4.10
N ASN A 214 -1.64 -13.47 3.31
CA ASN A 214 -1.32 -13.01 1.96
C ASN A 214 -1.07 -11.49 1.88
N ILE A 215 -0.28 -10.98 2.83
CA ILE A 215 0.08 -9.57 2.95
C ILE A 215 1.59 -9.42 2.76
N ALA A 216 2.00 -8.70 1.72
CA ALA A 216 3.40 -8.41 1.43
C ALA A 216 3.92 -7.19 2.23
N GLY A 217 3.05 -6.20 2.45
CA GLY A 217 3.35 -4.98 3.20
C GLY A 217 2.10 -4.37 3.82
N ILE A 218 2.29 -3.51 4.82
CA ILE A 218 1.23 -2.73 5.46
C ILE A 218 1.74 -1.33 5.81
N TYR A 219 1.11 -0.32 5.22
CA TYR A 219 1.14 1.04 5.70
C TYR A 219 0.24 1.20 6.93
N PHE A 220 0.81 1.66 8.04
CA PHE A 220 0.08 1.83 9.29
C PHE A 220 -0.11 3.32 9.63
N PRO A 221 -1.32 3.90 9.41
CA PRO A 221 -1.54 5.35 9.52
C PRO A 221 -1.42 5.91 10.94
N PHE A 222 -1.40 5.07 11.99
CA PHE A 222 -1.23 5.56 13.36
C PHE A 222 0.24 5.78 13.75
N THR A 223 1.18 5.24 12.97
CA THR A 223 2.62 5.46 13.14
C THR A 223 3.30 5.98 11.87
N GLU A 224 2.57 6.09 10.76
CA GLU A 224 3.07 6.55 9.45
C GLU A 224 4.26 5.69 8.97
N GLU A 225 4.21 4.38 9.26
CA GLU A 225 5.26 3.42 8.90
C GLU A 225 4.81 2.51 7.76
N SER A 226 5.73 2.23 6.84
CA SER A 226 5.64 1.13 5.89
C SER A 226 6.26 -0.12 6.50
N ASN A 227 5.47 -1.17 6.69
CA ASN A 227 5.88 -2.39 7.37
C ASN A 227 5.91 -3.55 6.38
N ILE A 228 7.06 -4.20 6.22
CA ILE A 228 7.32 -5.13 5.12
C ILE A 228 7.46 -6.55 5.64
N ASN A 229 6.79 -7.48 4.95
CA ASN A 229 6.95 -8.91 5.16
C ASN A 229 8.35 -9.34 4.66
N THR A 230 9.18 -9.79 5.60
CA THR A 230 10.57 -10.22 5.35
C THR A 230 10.71 -11.67 4.90
N GLN A 231 9.61 -12.45 4.87
CA GLN A 231 9.61 -13.81 4.33
C GLN A 231 9.34 -13.86 2.83
N SER A 232 8.86 -12.76 2.24
CA SER A 232 8.68 -12.63 0.80
C SER A 232 10.01 -12.75 0.04
N MET A 233 9.93 -13.06 -1.24
CA MET A 233 11.12 -13.14 -2.11
C MET A 233 11.80 -11.78 -2.23
N LEU A 234 13.13 -11.74 -2.13
CA LEU A 234 13.92 -10.50 -2.17
C LEU A 234 13.58 -9.63 -3.38
N PHE A 235 13.45 -10.21 -4.58
CA PHE A 235 13.15 -9.48 -5.81
C PHE A 235 11.78 -8.79 -5.82
N THR A 236 10.86 -9.16 -4.93
CA THR A 236 9.55 -8.47 -4.81
C THR A 236 9.58 -7.32 -3.80
N MET A 237 10.55 -7.31 -2.88
CA MET A 237 10.56 -6.38 -1.75
C MET A 237 10.70 -4.91 -2.17
N PRO A 238 11.57 -4.50 -3.11
CA PRO A 238 11.68 -3.09 -3.48
C PRO A 238 10.37 -2.48 -3.97
N ALA A 239 9.62 -3.19 -4.81
CA ALA A 239 8.31 -2.76 -5.29
C ALA A 239 7.29 -2.71 -4.15
N THR A 240 7.27 -3.70 -3.25
CA THR A 240 6.41 -3.65 -2.04
C THR A 240 6.77 -2.45 -1.16
N MET A 241 8.05 -2.18 -0.93
CA MET A 241 8.52 -1.03 -0.17
C MET A 241 8.08 0.29 -0.81
N ALA A 242 8.21 0.43 -2.13
CA ALA A 242 7.77 1.60 -2.87
C ALA A 242 6.23 1.76 -2.86
N HIS A 243 5.49 0.67 -2.90
CA HIS A 243 4.03 0.65 -2.75
C HIS A 243 3.60 1.20 -1.39
N GLU A 244 4.18 0.68 -0.30
CA GLU A 244 3.86 1.18 1.03
C GLU A 244 4.30 2.63 1.25
N LEU A 245 5.37 3.06 0.57
CA LEU A 245 5.80 4.47 0.56
C LEU A 245 4.81 5.35 -0.22
N ALA A 246 4.19 4.85 -1.29
CA ALA A 246 3.12 5.57 -2.00
C ALA A 246 1.91 5.83 -1.06
N HIS A 247 1.61 4.91 -0.15
CA HIS A 247 0.63 5.15 0.91
C HIS A 247 1.09 6.23 1.91
N GLN A 248 2.38 6.30 2.29
CA GLN A 248 2.90 7.45 3.05
C GLN A 248 2.76 8.77 2.26
N CYS A 249 2.82 8.69 0.92
CA CYS A 249 2.49 9.80 0.01
C CYS A 249 0.98 10.09 -0.10
N GLY A 250 0.16 9.50 0.76
CA GLY A 250 -1.28 9.74 0.83
C GLY A 250 -2.05 9.18 -0.36
N PHE A 251 -1.50 8.24 -1.13
CA PHE A 251 -2.23 7.57 -2.22
C PHE A 251 -2.75 6.23 -1.71
N MET A 252 -4.02 6.19 -1.32
CA MET A 252 -4.62 5.03 -0.63
C MET A 252 -5.22 3.98 -1.57
N ARG A 253 -5.24 4.21 -2.88
CA ARG A 253 -5.76 3.25 -3.87
C ARG A 253 -4.67 2.26 -4.24
N GLU A 254 -4.91 0.98 -4.02
CA GLU A 254 -3.95 -0.10 -4.25
C GLU A 254 -3.37 -0.08 -5.67
N ASP A 255 -4.24 0.06 -6.69
CA ASP A 255 -3.80 0.14 -8.09
C ASP A 255 -2.91 1.35 -8.39
N GLU A 256 -3.17 2.48 -7.75
CA GLU A 256 -2.34 3.69 -7.91
C GLU A 256 -1.02 3.53 -7.18
N ALA A 257 -1.03 2.94 -5.98
CA ALA A 257 0.17 2.62 -5.22
C ALA A 257 1.05 1.61 -5.96
N ASN A 258 0.46 0.62 -6.65
CA ASN A 258 1.16 -0.29 -7.54
C ASN A 258 1.82 0.44 -8.72
N TYR A 259 1.13 1.39 -9.33
CA TYR A 259 1.70 2.14 -10.45
C TYR A 259 2.85 3.04 -9.98
N ILE A 260 2.65 3.76 -8.87
CA ILE A 260 3.69 4.60 -8.26
C ILE A 260 4.90 3.73 -7.89
N ALA A 261 4.68 2.52 -7.35
CA ALA A 261 5.75 1.59 -7.01
C ALA A 261 6.55 1.15 -8.24
N TYR A 262 5.86 0.74 -9.30
CA TYR A 262 6.48 0.43 -10.58
C TYR A 262 7.29 1.64 -11.10
N ALA A 263 6.66 2.81 -11.20
CA ALA A 263 7.26 4.01 -11.76
C ALA A 263 8.50 4.43 -10.96
N ALA A 264 8.46 4.33 -9.64
CA ALA A 264 9.61 4.63 -8.79
C ALA A 264 10.75 3.61 -9.02
N CYS A 265 10.40 2.34 -9.14
CA CYS A 265 11.37 1.27 -9.31
C CYS A 265 12.04 1.25 -10.69
N VAL A 266 11.34 1.61 -11.78
CA VAL A 266 11.90 1.53 -13.14
C VAL A 266 12.63 2.79 -13.59
N HIS A 267 12.26 3.96 -13.06
CA HIS A 267 12.93 5.24 -13.37
C HIS A 267 14.15 5.53 -12.48
N THR A 268 14.65 4.54 -11.73
CA THR A 268 15.89 4.68 -10.95
C THR A 268 17.08 4.06 -11.69
N ASP A 269 18.16 4.84 -11.81
CA ASP A 269 19.41 4.38 -12.42
C ASP A 269 20.26 3.52 -11.46
N GLN A 270 19.85 3.37 -10.20
CA GLN A 270 20.75 2.97 -9.13
C GLN A 270 20.96 1.46 -8.95
N ASP A 271 19.96 0.62 -9.24
CA ASP A 271 20.02 -0.80 -8.87
C ASP A 271 19.13 -1.69 -9.77
N ALA A 272 19.74 -2.71 -10.38
CA ALA A 272 19.06 -3.63 -11.29
C ALA A 272 17.98 -4.49 -10.60
N LEU A 273 18.17 -4.86 -9.32
CA LEU A 273 17.17 -5.64 -8.58
C LEU A 273 15.95 -4.78 -8.25
N VAL A 274 16.14 -3.48 -8.00
CA VAL A 274 15.01 -2.54 -7.83
C VAL A 274 14.21 -2.42 -9.12
N ARG A 275 14.86 -2.23 -10.27
CA ARG A 275 14.18 -2.19 -11.57
C ARG A 275 13.45 -3.50 -11.88
N TYR A 276 14.12 -4.64 -11.66
CA TYR A 276 13.52 -5.96 -11.87
C TYR A 276 12.28 -6.17 -10.99
N SER A 277 12.31 -5.69 -9.74
CA SER A 277 11.15 -5.69 -8.85
C SER A 277 9.96 -4.93 -9.44
N GLY A 278 10.20 -3.72 -9.95
CA GLY A 278 9.20 -2.89 -10.62
C GLY A 278 8.62 -3.57 -11.86
N TYR A 279 9.46 -4.05 -12.76
CA TYR A 279 9.02 -4.75 -13.97
C TYR A 279 8.25 -6.04 -13.64
N SER A 280 8.67 -6.81 -12.63
CA SER A 280 7.93 -8.01 -12.20
C SER A 280 6.54 -7.67 -11.69
N LEU A 281 6.38 -6.57 -10.93
CA LEU A 281 5.07 -6.11 -10.46
C LEU A 281 4.17 -5.76 -11.65
N ALA A 282 4.64 -4.90 -12.56
CA ALA A 282 3.86 -4.48 -13.72
C ALA A 282 3.51 -5.65 -14.64
N TYR A 283 4.45 -6.56 -14.89
CA TYR A 283 4.25 -7.73 -15.71
C TYR A 283 3.16 -8.65 -15.15
N ASP A 284 3.11 -8.89 -13.84
CA ASP A 284 2.07 -9.72 -13.24
C ASP A 284 0.66 -9.16 -13.44
N TYR A 285 0.49 -7.85 -13.26
CA TYR A 285 -0.80 -7.19 -13.47
C TYR A 285 -1.20 -7.19 -14.95
N SER A 286 -0.28 -6.81 -15.84
CA SER A 286 -0.53 -6.74 -17.29
C SER A 286 -0.76 -8.12 -17.90
N LEU A 287 0.06 -9.13 -17.57
CA LEU A 287 -0.12 -10.49 -18.07
C LEU A 287 -1.41 -11.11 -17.53
N SER A 288 -1.78 -10.85 -16.27
CA SER A 288 -3.07 -11.30 -15.72
C SER A 288 -4.25 -10.67 -16.47
N ALA A 289 -4.14 -9.40 -16.85
CA ALA A 289 -5.13 -8.75 -17.70
C ALA A 289 -5.20 -9.36 -19.09
N LEU A 290 -4.06 -9.55 -19.74
CA LEU A 290 -3.99 -10.13 -21.08
C LEU A 290 -4.53 -11.56 -21.08
N ASN A 291 -4.20 -12.37 -20.08
CA ASN A 291 -4.68 -13.74 -19.97
C ASN A 291 -6.21 -13.85 -19.87
N ARG A 292 -6.92 -12.79 -19.44
CA ARG A 292 -8.40 -12.77 -19.43
C ARG A 292 -9.01 -12.51 -20.81
N VAL A 293 -8.28 -11.84 -21.70
CA VAL A 293 -8.79 -11.45 -23.03
C VAL A 293 -8.19 -12.30 -24.16
N ASN A 294 -6.89 -12.58 -24.09
CA ASN A 294 -6.13 -13.38 -25.04
C ASN A 294 -5.13 -14.31 -24.32
N PRO A 295 -5.61 -15.45 -23.80
CA PRO A 295 -4.77 -16.41 -23.07
C PRO A 295 -3.70 -17.07 -23.93
N ASP A 296 -3.92 -17.19 -25.24
CA ASP A 296 -2.96 -17.81 -26.16
C ASP A 296 -1.71 -16.92 -26.32
N VAL A 297 -1.90 -15.62 -26.57
CA VAL A 297 -0.78 -14.65 -26.63
C VAL A 297 -0.11 -14.48 -25.27
N ALA A 298 -0.87 -14.47 -24.17
CA ALA A 298 -0.29 -14.45 -22.83
C ALA A 298 0.63 -15.67 -22.58
N ALA A 299 0.26 -16.85 -23.05
CA ALA A 299 1.08 -18.04 -22.94
C ALA A 299 2.37 -17.94 -23.79
N GLU A 300 2.29 -17.36 -24.99
CA GLU A 300 3.45 -17.10 -25.84
C GLU A 300 4.45 -16.12 -25.18
N ILE A 301 3.95 -15.02 -24.61
CA ILE A 301 4.77 -14.04 -23.88
C ILE A 301 5.41 -14.69 -22.65
N ASN A 302 4.66 -15.49 -21.89
CA ASN A 302 5.25 -16.18 -20.74
C ASN A 302 6.30 -17.22 -21.16
N ALA A 303 6.17 -17.80 -22.36
CA ALA A 303 7.16 -18.71 -22.92
C ALA A 303 8.44 -18.00 -23.41
N SER A 304 8.38 -16.70 -23.73
CA SER A 304 9.54 -15.91 -24.19
C SER A 304 10.47 -15.46 -23.06
N LEU A 305 10.03 -15.54 -21.80
CA LEU A 305 10.85 -15.23 -20.62
C LEU A 305 12.13 -16.09 -20.58
N SER A 306 13.21 -15.52 -20.06
CA SER A 306 14.46 -16.24 -19.82
C SER A 306 14.28 -17.34 -18.76
N ASP A 307 15.18 -18.32 -18.75
CA ASP A 307 15.11 -19.43 -17.79
C ASP A 307 15.26 -18.94 -16.34
N ASP A 308 16.06 -17.89 -16.10
CA ASP A 308 16.21 -17.27 -14.78
C ASP A 308 14.91 -16.62 -14.32
N VAL A 309 14.28 -15.82 -15.18
CA VAL A 309 13.00 -15.18 -14.85
C VAL A 309 11.90 -16.22 -14.62
N LYS A 310 11.84 -17.27 -15.45
CA LYS A 310 10.91 -18.40 -15.26
C LYS A 310 11.14 -19.07 -13.91
N THR A 311 12.40 -19.28 -13.53
CA THR A 311 12.77 -19.89 -12.24
C THR A 311 12.30 -19.03 -11.07
N ASP A 312 12.56 -17.73 -11.10
CA ASP A 312 12.13 -16.79 -10.05
C ASP A 312 10.60 -16.78 -9.90
N ARG A 313 9.87 -16.76 -11.03
CA ARG A 313 8.40 -16.81 -11.05
C ARG A 313 7.85 -18.10 -10.47
N VAL A 314 8.43 -19.24 -10.82
CA VAL A 314 8.03 -20.55 -10.26
C VAL A 314 8.25 -20.60 -8.75
N ARG A 315 9.40 -20.11 -8.26
CA ARG A 315 9.68 -20.04 -6.82
C ARG A 315 8.68 -19.15 -6.09
N ARG A 316 8.36 -17.98 -6.66
CA ARG A 316 7.33 -17.10 -6.10
C ARG A 316 5.96 -17.76 -6.08
N ALA A 317 5.55 -18.45 -7.15
CA ALA A 317 4.27 -19.15 -7.20
C ALA A 317 4.20 -20.28 -6.15
N GLN A 318 5.30 -21.03 -5.95
CA GLN A 318 5.39 -22.04 -4.89
C GLN A 318 5.23 -21.42 -3.51
N TYR A 319 5.98 -20.35 -3.21
CA TYR A 319 5.86 -19.63 -1.95
C TYR A 319 4.44 -19.13 -1.68
N LEU A 320 3.78 -18.52 -2.69
CA LEU A 320 2.40 -18.05 -2.55
C LEU A 320 1.45 -19.23 -2.28
N SER A 321 1.61 -20.36 -2.98
CA SER A 321 0.76 -21.54 -2.80
C SER A 321 0.86 -22.17 -1.41
N GLU A 322 2.01 -22.06 -0.74
CA GLU A 322 2.20 -22.53 0.64
C GLU A 322 1.37 -21.73 1.65
N HIS A 323 1.03 -20.48 1.32
CA HIS A 323 0.30 -19.55 2.17
C HIS A 323 -1.16 -19.34 1.73
N GLU A 324 -1.64 -20.11 0.74
CA GLU A 324 -3.05 -20.14 0.33
C GLU A 324 -3.93 -20.84 1.40
N GLY A 325 -4.30 -20.08 2.43
CA GLY A 325 -5.05 -20.58 3.58
C GLY A 325 -6.42 -19.93 3.81
N GLU A 326 -7.11 -20.37 4.87
CA GLU A 326 -8.32 -19.70 5.35
C GLU A 326 -8.02 -18.28 5.89
N ILE A 327 -6.83 -18.08 6.47
CA ILE A 327 -6.37 -16.77 6.96
C ILE A 327 -6.28 -15.78 5.79
N ALA A 328 -5.61 -16.17 4.69
CA ALA A 328 -5.56 -15.39 3.45
C ALA A 328 -6.97 -15.05 2.92
N ARG A 329 -7.89 -16.02 2.85
CA ARG A 329 -9.28 -15.75 2.40
C ARG A 329 -10.02 -14.76 3.29
N ILE A 330 -9.87 -14.85 4.61
CA ILE A 330 -10.49 -13.91 5.56
C ILE A 330 -9.88 -12.52 5.38
N SER A 331 -8.55 -12.44 5.26
CA SER A 331 -7.81 -11.20 5.02
C SER A 331 -8.29 -10.49 3.75
N THR A 332 -8.35 -11.18 2.61
CA THR A 332 -8.86 -10.62 1.35
C THR A 332 -10.28 -10.08 1.49
N ARG A 333 -11.20 -10.83 2.13
CA ARG A 333 -12.58 -10.36 2.34
C ARG A 333 -12.65 -9.11 3.22
N MET A 334 -11.82 -9.03 4.25
CA MET A 334 -11.76 -7.88 5.14
C MET A 334 -11.18 -6.65 4.43
N ASN A 335 -10.13 -6.84 3.64
CA ASN A 335 -9.54 -5.79 2.81
C ASN A 335 -10.55 -5.27 1.77
N ASP A 336 -11.20 -6.17 1.00
CA ASP A 336 -12.24 -5.81 0.04
C ASP A 336 -13.37 -4.98 0.66
N ALA A 337 -13.85 -5.38 1.85
CA ALA A 337 -14.89 -4.67 2.56
C ALA A 337 -14.42 -3.27 3.02
N TYR A 338 -13.17 -3.18 3.47
CA TYR A 338 -12.54 -1.93 3.89
C TYR A 338 -12.35 -0.96 2.70
N LEU A 339 -11.87 -1.42 1.55
CA LEU A 339 -11.71 -0.59 0.35
C LEU A 339 -13.07 -0.08 -0.17
N LYS A 340 -14.09 -0.95 -0.19
CA LYS A 340 -15.47 -0.58 -0.57
C LYS A 340 -16.07 0.45 0.37
N ALA A 341 -15.84 0.32 1.68
CA ALA A 341 -16.35 1.28 2.67
C ALA A 341 -15.75 2.68 2.51
N ASN A 342 -14.52 2.78 1.99
CA ASN A 342 -13.82 4.04 1.74
C ASN A 342 -14.01 4.61 0.32
N LYS A 343 -15.05 4.18 -0.40
CA LYS A 343 -15.45 4.70 -1.73
C LYS A 343 -14.33 4.73 -2.76
N GLN A 344 -13.55 3.66 -2.86
CA GLN A 344 -12.77 3.43 -4.07
C GLN A 344 -13.74 3.09 -5.21
N THR A 345 -14.23 4.13 -5.91
CA THR A 345 -15.05 3.96 -7.11
C THR A 345 -14.13 3.83 -8.32
N ASP A 346 -14.50 2.92 -9.20
CA ASP A 346 -13.77 2.68 -10.43
C ASP A 346 -14.17 3.70 -11.50
N GLY A 347 -13.17 4.31 -12.14
CA GLY A 347 -13.36 5.18 -13.29
C GLY A 347 -13.56 4.36 -14.57
N VAL A 348 -13.24 4.93 -15.73
CA VAL A 348 -13.10 4.14 -16.96
C VAL A 348 -11.95 3.15 -16.73
N GLN A 349 -12.25 1.84 -16.75
CA GLN A 349 -11.26 0.78 -16.60
C GLN A 349 -11.34 -0.13 -17.82
N SER A 350 -10.24 -0.23 -18.58
CA SER A 350 -10.14 -1.21 -19.67
C SER A 350 -9.68 -2.55 -19.09
N TYR A 351 -8.57 -2.51 -18.34
CA TYR A 351 -7.91 -3.71 -17.81
C TYR A 351 -7.63 -3.65 -16.30
N GLY A 352 -7.94 -2.52 -15.67
CA GLY A 352 -7.69 -2.21 -14.27
C GLY A 352 -6.79 -0.97 -14.17
N ARG A 353 -6.98 -0.12 -13.15
CA ARG A 353 -6.37 1.21 -13.09
C ARG A 353 -4.83 1.18 -13.18
N MET A 354 -4.19 0.19 -12.57
CA MET A 354 -2.73 -0.03 -12.67
C MET A 354 -2.30 -0.19 -14.13
N VAL A 355 -2.95 -1.10 -14.86
CA VAL A 355 -2.62 -1.42 -16.26
C VAL A 355 -2.98 -0.24 -17.18
N ASP A 356 -4.09 0.44 -16.93
CA ASP A 356 -4.49 1.61 -17.71
C ASP A 356 -3.48 2.77 -17.56
N LEU A 357 -2.88 2.94 -16.37
CA LEU A 357 -1.79 3.91 -16.14
C LEU A 357 -0.51 3.52 -16.90
N LEU A 358 -0.13 2.24 -16.89
CA LEU A 358 1.01 1.73 -17.67
C LEU A 358 0.81 1.95 -19.18
N LEU A 359 -0.39 1.70 -19.69
CA LEU A 359 -0.73 1.89 -21.10
C LEU A 359 -0.68 3.38 -21.48
N ALA A 360 -1.19 4.26 -20.61
CA ALA A 360 -1.09 5.70 -20.82
C ALA A 360 0.36 6.20 -20.88
N GLU A 361 1.23 5.69 -20.00
CA GLU A 361 2.66 6.00 -20.00
C GLU A 361 3.36 5.50 -21.28
N GLN A 362 3.09 4.25 -21.70
CA GLN A 362 3.67 3.68 -22.93
C GLN A 362 3.32 4.52 -24.17
N ARG A 363 2.09 5.03 -24.26
CA ARG A 363 1.68 5.93 -25.34
C ARG A 363 2.55 7.19 -25.37
N ASN A 364 2.71 7.86 -24.22
CA ASN A 364 3.48 9.10 -24.13
C ASN A 364 4.95 8.91 -24.52
N HIS A 365 5.59 7.80 -24.12
CA HIS A 365 6.96 7.49 -24.55
C HIS A 365 7.07 7.23 -26.07
N THR A 366 6.05 6.62 -26.66
CA THR A 366 6.01 6.36 -28.10
C THR A 366 5.89 7.67 -28.89
N PHE A 367 5.08 8.63 -28.41
CA PHE A 367 4.96 9.96 -29.01
C PHE A 367 6.27 10.75 -28.97
N ASP A 368 6.96 10.82 -27.84
CA ASP A 368 8.25 11.52 -27.71
C ASP A 368 9.36 10.92 -28.59
N SER A 369 9.35 9.60 -28.79
CA SER A 369 10.29 8.92 -29.70
C SER A 369 10.01 9.19 -31.19
N SER A 370 8.76 9.53 -31.54
CA SER A 370 8.36 9.82 -32.92
C SER A 370 8.62 11.27 -33.34
N GLU A 371 8.58 12.23 -32.41
CA GLU A 371 8.94 13.64 -32.67
C GLU A 371 10.45 13.90 -32.66
N SER A 372 11.24 13.00 -32.08
CA SER A 372 12.71 13.09 -32.03
C SER A 372 13.42 12.40 -33.21
N ALA A 373 12.70 11.81 -34.15
CA ALA A 373 13.26 11.28 -35.38
C ALA A 373 13.68 12.44 -36.30
N PRO A 374 14.96 12.54 -36.72
CA PRO A 374 15.37 13.58 -37.66
C PRO A 374 14.66 13.34 -38.99
N GLU A 375 13.95 14.36 -39.49
CA GLU A 375 13.45 14.36 -40.88
C GLU A 375 14.61 14.04 -41.81
N SER A 376 14.55 12.87 -42.45
CA SER A 376 15.57 12.36 -43.37
C SER A 376 15.56 13.07 -44.71
#